data_AF-A0AAV2SRM2-F1
#
_entry.id   AF-A0AAV2SRM2-F1
#
_cell.length_a   1.000
_cell.length_b   1.000
_cell.length_c   1.000
_cell.angle_alpha   90.00
_cell.angle_beta   90.00
_cell.angle_gamma   90.00
#
_symmetry.space_group_name_H-M   'P 1'
#
loop_
_entity.id
_entity.type
_entity.pdbx_description
1 polymer ?
#
loop_
_entity_poly.entity_id
_entity_poly.type
_entity_poly.pdbx_seq_one_letter_code
_entity_poly.pdbx_strand_id
1 'polypeptide(L)'
;IAMCNYHGFSMMLIGMVTHCLVSAMAIERYLGIRHGYWYSKNVTQSKARIMLLSIWMFCIFFCMLPLFGLGQYARQYPGTWCFVNTHLNSHSPWWHRLYTNTYAAINVINLLVIVT
;
A
#
# COMPACT_ATOMS: atom_id res chain seq x y z
N ILE A 1 -5.37 23.19 -3.28
CA ILE A 1 -5.88 21.83 -2.98
C ILE A 1 -5.42 20.79 -4.01
N ALA A 2 -5.63 21.00 -5.32
CA ALA A 2 -5.25 20.00 -6.35
C ALA A 2 -3.79 19.52 -6.28
N MET A 3 -2.82 20.44 -6.10
CA MET A 3 -1.40 20.07 -5.99
C MET A 3 -1.09 19.21 -4.74
N CYS A 4 -1.81 19.43 -3.65
CA CYS A 4 -1.65 18.66 -2.42
C CYS A 4 -2.22 17.24 -2.57
N ASN A 5 -3.35 17.11 -3.27
CA ASN A 5 -3.95 15.81 -3.58
C ASN A 5 -3.04 15.01 -4.51
N TYR A 6 -2.47 15.63 -5.55
CA TYR A 6 -1.53 14.97 -6.45
C TYR A 6 -0.27 14.51 -5.73
N HIS A 7 0.34 15.38 -4.92
CA HIS A 7 1.53 15.04 -4.14
C HIS A 7 1.25 13.96 -3.09
N GLY A 8 0.12 14.05 -2.38
CA GLY A 8 -0.28 13.04 -1.40
C GLY A 8 -0.57 11.69 -2.06
N PHE A 9 -1.24 11.70 -3.21
CA PHE A 9 -1.48 10.51 -4.01
C PHE A 9 -0.17 9.85 -4.49
N SER A 10 0.76 10.62 -5.05
CA SER A 10 2.01 10.08 -5.57
C SER A 10 2.89 9.51 -4.47
N MET A 11 3.07 10.22 -3.34
CA MET A 11 3.85 9.72 -2.21
C MET A 11 3.27 8.42 -1.65
N MET A 12 1.95 8.39 -1.45
CA MET A 12 1.27 7.23 -0.90
C MET A 12 1.31 6.03 -1.84
N LEU A 13 1.12 6.25 -3.15
CA LEU A 13 1.19 5.21 -4.16
C LEU A 13 2.58 4.58 -4.22
N ILE A 14 3.63 5.41 -4.29
CA ILE A 14 5.02 4.92 -4.35
C ILE A 14 5.36 4.12 -3.08
N GLY A 15 4.97 4.60 -1.90
CA GLY A 15 5.19 3.90 -0.64
C GLY A 15 4.47 2.53 -0.60
N MET A 16 3.18 2.50 -0.93
CA MET A 16 2.38 1.28 -0.91
C MET A 16 2.87 0.25 -1.93
N VAL A 17 3.13 0.67 -3.17
CA VAL A 17 3.63 -0.23 -4.22
C VAL A 17 4.97 -0.80 -3.80
N THR A 18 5.88 0.02 -3.27
CA THR A 18 7.20 -0.45 -2.83
C THR A 18 7.07 -1.51 -1.74
N HIS A 19 6.28 -1.26 -0.68
CA HIS A 19 6.11 -2.24 0.39
C HIS A 19 5.47 -3.55 -0.10
N CYS A 20 4.44 -3.49 -0.95
CA CYS A 20 3.81 -4.69 -1.51
C CYS A 20 4.74 -5.46 -2.45
N LEU A 21 5.59 -4.77 -3.23
CA LEU A 21 6.57 -5.42 -4.10
C LEU A 21 7.67 -6.10 -3.28
N VAL A 22 8.17 -5.44 -2.23
CA VAL A 22 9.21 -6.02 -1.37
C VAL A 22 8.65 -7.21 -0.59
N SER A 23 7.42 -7.15 -0.09
CA SER A 23 6.79 -8.30 0.58
C SER A 23 6.54 -9.47 -0.39
N ALA A 24 6.14 -9.20 -1.63
CA ALA A 24 6.03 -10.21 -2.68
C ALA A 24 7.37 -10.91 -2.96
N MET A 25 8.46 -10.15 -3.07
CA MET A 25 9.80 -10.70 -3.25
C MET A 25 10.26 -11.54 -2.06
N ALA A 26 9.96 -11.12 -0.82
CA ALA A 26 10.27 -11.88 0.38
C ALA A 26 9.54 -13.25 0.39
N ILE A 27 8.24 -13.26 0.06
CA ILE A 27 7.44 -14.48 -0.05
C ILE A 27 8.00 -15.40 -1.15
N GLU A 28 8.39 -14.86 -2.30
CA GLU A 28 9.00 -15.64 -3.39
C GLU A 28 10.24 -16.39 -2.91
N ARG A 29 11.15 -15.70 -2.21
CA ARG A 29 12.38 -16.29 -1.68
C ARG A 29 12.08 -17.33 -0.59
N TYR A 30 11.14 -17.06 0.30
CA TYR A 30 10.70 -18.00 1.33
C TYR A 30 10.16 -19.31 0.73
N LEU A 31 9.30 -19.21 -0.29
CA LEU A 31 8.75 -20.37 -0.99
C LEU A 31 9.81 -21.15 -1.77
N GLY A 32 10.76 -20.45 -2.39
CA GLY A 32 11.88 -21.07 -3.10
C GLY A 32 12.76 -21.92 -2.18
N ILE A 33 13.02 -21.46 -0.96
CA ILE A 33 13.86 -22.16 0.03
C ILE A 33 13.08 -23.29 0.72
N ARG A 34 11.88 -23.01 1.22
CA ARG A 34 11.11 -23.97 2.06
C ARG A 34 10.35 -25.00 1.25
N HIS A 35 9.87 -24.63 0.07
CA HIS A 35 8.97 -25.45 -0.75
C HIS A 35 9.41 -25.48 -2.22
N GLY A 36 10.70 -25.73 -2.48
CA GLY A 36 11.29 -25.70 -3.83
C GLY A 36 10.57 -26.55 -4.88
N TYR A 37 10.03 -27.72 -4.51
CA TYR A 37 9.25 -28.55 -5.45
C TYR A 37 7.93 -27.88 -5.88
N TRP A 38 7.21 -27.26 -4.94
CA TRP A 38 5.99 -26.51 -5.24
C TRP A 38 6.30 -25.22 -6.01
N TYR A 39 7.40 -24.55 -5.65
CA TYR A 39 7.89 -23.36 -6.32
C TYR A 39 8.16 -23.62 -7.80
N SER A 40 8.92 -24.66 -8.15
CA SER A 40 9.25 -25.00 -9.54
C SER A 40 8.00 -25.30 -10.38
N LYS A 41 7.00 -25.98 -9.80
CA LYS A 41 5.75 -26.32 -10.50
C LYS A 41 4.82 -25.11 -10.68
N ASN A 42 4.73 -24.22 -9.69
CA ASN A 42 3.71 -23.18 -9.65
C ASN A 42 4.20 -21.79 -10.01
N VAL A 43 5.47 -21.46 -9.74
CA VAL A 43 6.05 -20.14 -9.99
C VAL A 43 6.57 -20.10 -11.41
N THR A 44 5.78 -19.45 -12.27
CA THR A 44 6.11 -19.20 -13.68
C THR A 44 6.18 -17.71 -13.93
N GLN A 45 6.96 -17.28 -14.93
CA GLN A 45 7.13 -15.86 -15.26
C GLN A 45 5.79 -15.17 -15.58
N SER A 46 4.85 -15.89 -16.20
CA SER A 46 3.51 -15.37 -16.49
C SER A 46 2.72 -15.05 -15.22
N LYS A 47 2.77 -15.92 -14.21
CA LYS A 47 2.09 -15.68 -12.92
C LYS A 47 2.76 -14.56 -12.13
N ALA A 48 4.08 -14.47 -12.14
CA ALA A 48 4.81 -13.35 -11.53
C ALA A 48 4.39 -12.01 -12.17
N ARG A 49 4.25 -11.96 -13.50
CA ARG A 49 3.74 -10.77 -14.20
C ARG A 49 2.32 -10.40 -13.79
N ILE A 50 1.42 -11.39 -13.69
CA ILE A 50 0.04 -11.17 -13.24
C ILE A 50 0.02 -10.64 -11.80
N MET A 51 0.86 -11.21 -10.93
CA MET A 51 1.00 -10.74 -9.54
C MET A 51 1.45 -9.28 -9.49
N LEU A 52 2.49 -8.90 -10.23
CA LEU A 52 2.97 -7.51 -10.30
C LEU A 52 1.87 -6.55 -10.79
N LEU A 53 1.14 -6.92 -11.84
CA LEU A 53 0.02 -6.11 -12.34
C LEU A 53 -1.09 -5.98 -11.29
N SER A 54 -1.43 -7.07 -10.59
CA SER A 54 -2.45 -7.03 -9.55
C SER A 54 -2.06 -6.13 -8.37
N ILE A 55 -0.78 -6.12 -7.97
CA ILE A 55 -0.26 -5.25 -6.91
C ILE A 55 -0.40 -3.79 -7.34
N TRP A 56 0.04 -3.45 -8.55
CA TRP A 56 -0.10 -2.09 -9.08
C TRP A 56 -1.56 -1.63 -9.14
N MET A 57 -2.45 -2.46 -9.67
CA MET A 57 -3.88 -2.14 -9.74
C MET A 57 -4.50 -1.96 -8.36
N PHE A 58 -4.18 -2.84 -7.40
CA PHE A 58 -4.64 -2.72 -6.03
C PHE A 58 -4.15 -1.44 -5.36
N CYS A 59 -2.87 -1.11 -5.48
CA CYS A 59 -2.30 0.10 -4.90
C CYS A 59 -2.89 1.38 -5.52
N ILE A 60 -3.06 1.43 -6.84
CA ILE A 60 -3.71 2.57 -7.53
C ILE A 60 -5.13 2.73 -7.03
N PHE A 61 -5.90 1.65 -7.01
CA PHE A 61 -7.28 1.67 -6.51
C PHE A 61 -7.33 2.19 -5.07
N PHE A 62 -6.54 1.61 -4.17
CA PHE A 62 -6.51 2.01 -2.76
C PHE A 62 -6.09 3.48 -2.54
N CYS A 63 -5.15 3.99 -3.34
CA CYS A 63 -4.72 5.39 -3.27
C CYS A 63 -5.71 6.36 -3.93
N MET A 64 -6.60 5.89 -4.81
CA MET A 64 -7.66 6.71 -5.39
C MET A 64 -8.85 6.93 -4.44
N LEU A 65 -9.10 6.01 -3.50
CA LEU A 65 -10.21 6.10 -2.54
C LEU A 65 -10.34 7.46 -1.80
N PRO A 66 -9.25 8.09 -1.30
CA PRO A 66 -9.30 9.42 -0.69
C PRO A 66 -9.77 10.52 -1.63
N LEU A 67 -9.51 10.39 -2.95
CA LEU A 67 -9.96 11.36 -3.94
C LEU A 67 -11.49 11.29 -4.16
N PHE A 68 -12.09 10.13 -3.91
CA PHE A 68 -13.55 9.91 -3.99
C PHE A 68 -14.29 10.21 -2.69
N GLY A 69 -13.62 10.76 -1.66
CA GLY A 69 -14.26 11.21 -0.42
C GLY A 69 -14.28 10.18 0.73
N LEU A 70 -13.64 9.02 0.57
CA LEU A 70 -13.46 8.03 1.67
C LEU A 70 -12.28 8.36 2.59
N GLY A 71 -11.61 9.48 2.37
CA GLY A 71 -10.50 9.99 3.16
C GLY A 71 -10.14 11.40 2.73
N GLN A 72 -9.11 11.99 3.35
CA GLN A 72 -8.65 13.33 3.02
C GLN A 72 -7.12 13.37 3.00
N TYR A 73 -6.56 13.94 1.93
CA TYR A 73 -5.16 14.35 1.91
C TYR A 73 -5.04 15.71 2.61
N ALA A 74 -4.22 15.76 3.66
CA ALA A 74 -3.94 16.96 4.41
C ALA A 74 -2.45 17.29 4.37
N ARG A 75 -2.15 18.57 4.56
CA ARG A 75 -0.78 19.06 4.60
C ARG A 75 -0.24 18.81 6.01
N GLN A 76 0.83 18.04 6.12
CA GLN A 76 1.39 17.65 7.41
C GLN A 76 2.46 18.65 7.84
N TYR A 77 2.58 18.91 9.14
CA TYR A 77 3.61 19.81 9.69
C TYR A 77 5.02 19.33 9.29
N PRO A 78 5.96 20.20 8.86
CA PRO A 78 6.00 21.68 8.86
C PRO A 78 5.31 22.36 7.66
N GLY A 79 4.46 21.63 6.93
CA GLY A 79 3.74 22.17 5.80
C GLY A 79 4.53 22.09 4.50
N THR A 80 5.48 21.18 4.34
CA THR A 80 6.22 20.99 3.08
C THR A 80 5.69 19.83 2.24
N TRP A 81 4.88 18.97 2.83
CA TRP A 81 4.42 17.72 2.23
C TRP A 81 2.95 17.45 2.54
N CYS A 82 2.31 16.69 1.66
CA CYS A 82 0.93 16.28 1.79
C CYS A 82 0.86 14.76 1.91
N PHE A 83 0.04 14.29 2.83
CA PHE A 83 -0.16 12.87 3.10
C PHE A 83 -1.60 12.60 3.54
N VAL A 84 -1.97 11.32 3.72
CA VAL A 84 -3.27 10.99 4.31
C VAL A 84 -3.37 11.64 5.69
N ASN A 85 -4.52 12.26 5.99
CA ASN A 85 -4.73 12.87 7.29
C ASN A 85 -4.71 11.79 8.38
N THR A 86 -3.69 11.82 9.24
CA THR A 86 -3.52 10.91 10.37
C THR A 86 -4.11 11.46 11.67
N HIS A 87 -4.51 12.73 11.68
CA HIS A 87 -5.09 13.39 12.86
C HIS A 87 -6.57 13.02 12.99
N LEU A 88 -6.82 11.89 13.64
CA LEU A 88 -8.15 11.35 13.91
C LEU A 88 -8.79 12.12 15.07
N ASN A 89 -9.65 13.09 14.77
CA ASN A 89 -10.44 13.81 15.77
C ASN A 89 -11.78 13.11 16.07
N SER A 90 -12.40 13.43 17.21
CA SER A 90 -13.69 12.84 17.62
C SER A 90 -14.81 13.10 16.58
N HIS A 91 -14.77 14.22 15.88
CA HIS A 91 -15.72 14.61 14.81
C HIS A 91 -15.37 14.05 13.41
N SER A 92 -14.31 13.24 13.27
CA SER A 92 -13.97 12.64 11.97
C SER A 92 -14.99 11.56 11.59
N PRO A 93 -15.46 11.50 10.33
CA PRO A 93 -16.36 10.45 9.87
C PRO A 93 -15.67 9.09 9.99
N TRP A 94 -16.46 8.06 10.32
CA TRP A 94 -15.93 6.71 10.56
C TRP A 94 -15.20 6.11 9.36
N TRP A 95 -15.62 6.44 8.13
CA TRP A 95 -14.95 6.02 6.90
C TRP A 95 -13.48 6.47 6.84
N HIS A 96 -13.18 7.69 7.29
CA HIS A 96 -11.81 8.19 7.34
C HIS A 96 -10.96 7.39 8.33
N ARG A 97 -11.53 7.02 9.48
CA ARG A 97 -10.86 6.19 10.48
C ARG A 97 -10.54 4.81 9.95
N LEU A 98 -11.49 4.18 9.25
CA LEU A 98 -11.27 2.88 8.62
C LEU A 98 -10.19 2.97 7.55
N TYR A 99 -10.20 4.00 6.71
CA TYR A 99 -9.18 4.19 5.68
C TYR A 99 -7.77 4.31 6.27
N THR A 100 -7.60 5.21 7.25
CA THR A 100 -6.29 5.42 7.90
C THR A 100 -5.82 4.17 8.64
N ASN A 101 -6.73 3.46 9.32
CA ASN A 101 -6.37 2.24 10.04
C ASN A 101 -6.04 1.07 9.09
N THR A 102 -6.79 0.91 8.00
CA THR A 102 -6.51 -0.13 7.00
C THR A 102 -5.20 0.13 6.28
N TYR A 103 -4.91 1.39 5.92
CA TYR A 103 -3.61 1.80 5.40
C TYR A 103 -2.47 1.41 6.35
N ALA A 104 -2.59 1.75 7.64
CA ALA A 104 -1.59 1.40 8.64
C ALA A 104 -1.43 -0.12 8.78
N ALA A 105 -2.53 -0.87 8.87
CA ALA A 105 -2.51 -2.32 9.00
C ALA A 105 -1.84 -3.01 7.80
N ILE A 106 -2.15 -2.60 6.56
CA ILE A 106 -1.52 -3.17 5.36
C ILE A 106 0.00 -2.95 5.38
N ASN A 107 0.46 -1.74 5.74
CA ASN A 107 1.88 -1.45 5.81
C ASN A 107 2.58 -2.25 6.91
N VAL A 108 1.96 -2.37 8.09
CA VAL A 108 2.52 -3.18 9.19
C VAL A 108 2.59 -4.66 8.82
N ILE A 109 1.54 -5.21 8.19
CA ILE A 109 1.54 -6.61 7.72
C ILE A 109 2.64 -6.83 6.69
N ASN A 110 2.77 -5.93 5.70
CA ASN A 110 3.87 -6.02 4.73
C ASN A 110 5.24 -5.98 5.42
N LEU A 111 5.45 -5.07 6.38
CA LEU A 111 6.70 -5.01 7.14
C LEU A 111 6.98 -6.31 7.92
N LEU A 112 5.96 -6.90 8.56
CA LEU A 112 6.11 -8.18 9.27
C LEU A 112 6.51 -9.31 8.30
N VAL A 113 5.88 -9.36 7.12
CA VAL A 113 6.23 -10.35 6.07
C VAL A 113 7.64 -10.14 5.55
N ILE A 114 8.12 -8.90 5.46
CA ILE A 114 9.47 -8.60 4.99
C ILE A 114 10.53 -9.03 6.02
N VAL A 115 10.23 -8.93 7.31
CA VAL A 115 11.15 -9.26 8.41
C VAL A 115 11.17 -10.76 8.74
N THR A 116 10.09 -11.48 8.44
CA THR A 116 9.93 -12.92 8.74
C THR A 116 10.51 -13.80 7.64
#